data_AF-A0A9D3X9S7-F1
#
_entry.id   AF-A0A9D3X9S7-F1
#
_cell.length_a   1.000
_cell.length_b   1.000
_cell.length_c   1.000
_cell.angle_alpha   90.00
_cell.angle_beta   90.00
_cell.angle_gamma   90.00
#
_symmetry.space_group_name_H-M   'P 1'
#
loop_
_entity.id
_entity.type
_entity.pdbx_description
1 polymer ?
#
loop_
_entity_poly.entity_id
_entity_poly.type
_entity_poly.pdbx_seq_one_letter_code
_entity_poly.pdbx_strand_id
1 'polypeptide(L)'
;MEKLSVRDQTHDSEEYYITKSCIEAQEGNDLTFMKRKLLVVVMSKMSHLHAVPDPRLTNGETKEQRNSIRQVCTEVWARENGAEPSLTCARLLRVSRSPVSRERQVRLGLAGAAVSGQQVKFFCGFFLLFGLWWSVKYPLRYFNEKVDKKSRRNHSYQRLDVIEGAAKIIFTLIGMLAEQFVPDGPHLYLYSGEERSWVKLMNWQHTTMYLFYGLSGVVDVLTYSPLKLPLGLDRLMLSVAVFVEGFLFYYHVLHRPMLDMHIHSLLLIAVFGGAFSILLEVFLRDNIVLELFRASLAILQGTWFWQIGFVLFPPRGGPAWDEDDHNNIMFVTMCFFWHYAVALLIMIANYALTYCCIRRCKRDTREIDIGLGVRKQKNDTSSHVSLLNGSDEE
;
A
#
# COMPACT_ATOMS: atom_id res chain seq x y z
N MET A 1 56.13 4.67 17.00
CA MET A 1 55.40 3.93 15.96
C MET A 1 54.48 2.96 16.69
N GLU A 2 53.26 3.41 16.91
CA GLU A 2 52.21 2.77 17.68
C GLU A 2 50.99 2.65 16.78
N LYS A 3 50.15 1.64 17.06
CA LYS A 3 48.88 1.25 16.40
C LYS A 3 48.98 0.13 15.36
N LEU A 4 48.91 -1.10 15.87
CA LEU A 4 48.13 -2.18 15.27
C LEU A 4 47.57 -3.06 16.40
N SER A 5 46.34 -3.54 16.23
CA SER A 5 45.56 -4.42 17.13
C SER A 5 44.70 -3.78 18.22
N VAL A 6 43.68 -3.01 17.80
CA VAL A 6 42.42 -2.78 18.57
C VAL A 6 41.21 -2.94 17.63
N ARG A 7 41.15 -4.04 16.86
CA ARG A 7 39.99 -4.31 15.99
C ARG A 7 39.43 -5.73 16.12
N ASP A 8 40.08 -6.64 16.86
CA ASP A 8 39.62 -8.03 17.02
C ASP A 8 38.92 -8.33 18.36
N GLN A 9 38.84 -7.38 19.30
CA GLN A 9 38.17 -7.64 20.60
C GLN A 9 36.72 -7.14 20.68
N THR A 10 36.24 -6.38 19.69
CA THR A 10 34.87 -5.85 19.68
C THR A 10 33.87 -6.74 18.94
N HIS A 11 34.33 -7.64 18.06
CA HIS A 11 33.43 -8.50 17.27
C HIS A 11 33.05 -9.78 18.05
N ASP A 12 33.99 -10.33 18.83
CA ASP A 12 33.73 -11.53 19.66
C ASP A 12 32.83 -11.25 20.88
N SER A 13 32.73 -9.98 21.32
CA SER A 13 31.84 -9.62 22.43
C SER A 13 30.38 -9.48 21.98
N GLU A 14 30.09 -8.94 20.79
CA GLU A 14 28.71 -8.85 20.28
C GLU A 14 28.10 -10.23 19.99
N GLU A 15 28.86 -11.17 19.43
CA GLU A 15 28.37 -12.53 19.15
C GLU A 15 28.08 -13.32 20.43
N TYR A 16 28.89 -13.12 21.49
CA TYR A 16 28.66 -13.74 22.80
C TYR A 16 27.41 -13.18 23.51
N TYR A 17 27.12 -11.88 23.37
CA TYR A 17 25.90 -11.27 23.92
C TYR A 17 24.62 -11.68 23.19
N ILE A 18 24.70 -11.88 21.86
CA ILE A 18 23.57 -12.36 21.05
C ILE A 18 23.27 -13.83 21.39
N THR A 19 24.31 -14.67 21.49
CA THR A 19 24.14 -16.10 21.80
C THR A 19 23.65 -16.32 23.22
N LYS A 20 24.16 -15.56 24.21
CA LYS A 20 23.65 -15.60 25.59
C LYS A 20 22.21 -15.07 25.71
N SER A 21 21.84 -14.04 24.94
CA SER A 21 20.46 -13.54 24.87
C SER A 21 19.48 -14.52 24.21
N CYS A 22 19.94 -15.35 23.28
CA CYS A 22 19.13 -16.39 22.66
C CYS A 22 18.92 -17.60 23.58
N ILE A 23 19.89 -17.91 24.46
CA ILE A 23 19.78 -19.00 25.44
C ILE A 23 18.86 -18.60 26.62
N GLU A 24 18.92 -17.36 27.08
CA GLU A 24 18.00 -16.84 28.12
C GLU A 24 16.55 -16.64 27.59
N ALA A 25 16.34 -16.61 26.27
CA ALA A 25 15.02 -16.50 25.65
C ALA A 25 14.19 -17.81 25.71
N GLN A 26 14.79 -18.92 26.17
CA GLN A 26 14.11 -20.21 26.24
C GLN A 26 13.38 -20.46 27.58
N GLU A 27 13.60 -19.61 28.60
CA GLU A 27 13.00 -19.79 29.94
C GLU A 27 11.91 -18.77 30.32
N GLY A 28 11.66 -17.73 29.52
CA GLY A 28 10.73 -16.65 29.89
C GLY A 28 9.54 -16.50 28.95
N ASN A 29 8.43 -17.16 29.24
CA ASN A 29 7.20 -17.15 28.45
C ASN A 29 6.38 -15.84 28.64
N ASP A 30 6.98 -14.67 28.40
CA ASP A 30 6.31 -13.37 28.56
C ASP A 30 6.17 -12.62 27.22
N LEU A 31 4.98 -12.77 26.61
CA LEU A 31 4.53 -12.13 25.38
C LEU A 31 4.67 -10.59 25.40
N THR A 32 4.73 -9.99 26.59
CA THR A 32 4.87 -8.55 26.80
C THR A 32 6.29 -8.04 26.50
N PHE A 33 7.30 -8.89 26.71
CA PHE A 33 8.71 -8.57 26.48
C PHE A 33 9.08 -8.63 25.00
N MET A 34 8.59 -9.64 24.28
CA MET A 34 8.71 -9.77 22.82
C MET A 34 8.11 -8.57 22.07
N LYS A 35 6.94 -8.08 22.52
CA LYS A 35 6.28 -6.88 21.97
C LYS A 35 7.13 -5.62 22.08
N ARG A 36 7.84 -5.44 23.20
CA ARG A 36 8.72 -4.28 23.42
C ARG A 36 9.98 -4.35 22.56
N LYS A 37 10.60 -5.53 22.44
CA LYS A 37 11.83 -5.69 21.63
C LYS A 37 11.58 -5.59 20.13
N LEU A 38 10.46 -6.13 19.61
CA LEU A 38 10.11 -5.97 18.19
C LEU A 38 9.83 -4.51 17.81
N LEU A 39 9.14 -3.76 18.67
CA LEU A 39 8.89 -2.33 18.49
C LEU A 39 10.21 -1.53 18.43
N VAL A 40 11.17 -1.83 19.32
CA VAL A 40 12.48 -1.17 19.38
C VAL A 40 13.35 -1.51 18.16
N VAL A 41 13.37 -2.77 17.72
CA VAL A 41 14.14 -3.19 16.53
C VAL A 41 13.57 -2.56 15.26
N VAL A 42 12.25 -2.48 15.12
CA VAL A 42 11.60 -1.86 13.96
C VAL A 42 11.82 -0.34 13.95
N MET A 43 11.69 0.33 15.11
CA MET A 43 11.95 1.76 15.22
C MET A 43 13.43 2.12 14.98
N SER A 44 14.36 1.29 15.47
CA SER A 44 15.81 1.47 15.24
C SER A 44 16.19 1.31 13.75
N LYS A 45 15.50 0.44 13.00
CA LYS A 45 15.74 0.27 11.56
C LYS A 45 15.12 1.40 10.73
N MET A 46 13.99 1.97 11.14
CA MET A 46 13.42 3.18 10.52
C MET A 46 14.32 4.41 10.67
N SER A 47 15.06 4.55 11.79
CA SER A 47 16.04 5.64 11.94
C SER A 47 17.25 5.52 11.01
N HIS A 48 17.62 4.32 10.57
CA HIS A 48 18.72 4.12 9.61
C HIS A 48 18.31 4.32 8.14
N LEU A 49 17.00 4.22 7.81
CA LEU A 49 16.49 4.56 6.47
C LEU A 49 16.47 6.07 6.18
N HIS A 50 16.70 6.92 7.19
CA HIS A 50 16.80 8.38 7.06
C HIS A 50 18.22 8.90 6.75
N ALA A 51 19.21 8.01 6.59
CA ALA A 51 20.56 8.41 6.20
C ALA A 51 20.61 8.78 4.71
N VAL A 52 20.47 10.07 4.41
CA VAL A 52 20.81 10.66 3.11
C VAL A 52 22.30 10.37 2.84
N PRO A 53 22.68 9.78 1.69
CA PRO A 53 24.09 9.65 1.34
C PRO A 53 24.71 11.05 1.17
N ASP A 54 25.83 11.31 1.85
CA ASP A 54 26.60 12.55 1.73
C ASP A 54 27.08 12.73 0.27
N PRO A 55 26.66 13.81 -0.45
CA PRO A 55 27.05 14.05 -1.83
C PRO A 55 28.55 14.37 -2.01
N ARG A 56 29.32 14.54 -0.92
CA ARG A 56 30.72 14.99 -0.98
C ARG A 56 31.75 13.88 -1.15
N LEU A 57 31.34 12.60 -1.18
CA LEU A 57 32.29 11.46 -1.22
C LEU A 57 32.30 10.68 -2.53
N THR A 58 31.57 11.08 -3.57
CA THR A 58 31.59 10.41 -4.88
C THR A 58 31.56 11.40 -6.05
N ASN A 59 32.59 12.25 -6.17
CA ASN A 59 32.82 12.99 -7.42
C ASN A 59 34.32 13.26 -7.60
N GLY A 60 35.01 12.28 -8.18
CA GLY A 60 36.41 12.37 -8.54
C GLY A 60 36.66 11.87 -9.97
N GLU A 61 35.86 12.32 -10.94
CA GLU A 61 36.20 12.15 -12.37
C GLU A 61 35.90 13.45 -13.13
N THR A 62 36.97 14.19 -13.44
CA THR A 62 36.89 15.44 -14.18
C THR A 62 36.45 15.19 -15.63
N LYS A 63 35.78 16.17 -16.25
CA LYS A 63 35.34 16.17 -17.66
C LYS A 63 36.46 15.81 -18.64
N GLU A 64 37.71 16.06 -18.27
CA GLU A 64 38.91 15.75 -19.04
C GLU A 64 39.18 14.23 -19.12
N GLN A 65 38.95 13.46 -18.05
CA GLN A 65 39.10 12.01 -18.07
C GLN A 65 38.05 11.32 -18.95
N ARG A 66 36.80 11.81 -18.96
CA ARG A 66 35.73 11.30 -19.84
C ARG A 66 36.02 11.54 -21.32
N ASN A 67 36.63 12.69 -21.66
CA ASN A 67 37.00 12.99 -23.03
C ASN A 67 38.23 12.19 -23.48
N SER A 68 39.19 11.95 -22.58
CA SER A 68 40.37 11.13 -22.85
C SER A 68 40.01 9.66 -23.12
N ILE A 69 39.11 9.06 -22.33
CA ILE A 69 38.63 7.68 -22.56
C ILE A 69 37.87 7.58 -23.90
N ARG A 70 37.06 8.59 -24.24
CA ARG A 70 36.35 8.62 -25.52
C ARG A 70 37.32 8.70 -26.71
N GLN A 71 38.37 9.50 -26.58
CA GLN A 71 39.37 9.67 -27.63
C GLN A 71 40.21 8.41 -27.82
N VAL A 72 40.63 7.77 -26.72
CA VAL A 72 41.36 6.48 -26.74
C VAL A 72 40.49 5.36 -27.34
N CYS A 73 39.21 5.26 -26.98
CA CYS A 73 38.32 4.26 -27.57
C CYS A 73 38.07 4.49 -29.07
N THR A 74 38.09 5.74 -29.53
CA THR A 74 37.90 6.07 -30.95
C THR A 74 39.17 5.78 -31.76
N GLU A 75 40.35 6.02 -31.19
CA GLU A 75 41.65 5.72 -31.81
C GLU A 75 41.96 4.22 -31.85
N VAL A 76 41.58 3.46 -30.81
CA VAL A 76 41.73 1.99 -30.78
C VAL A 76 40.80 1.34 -31.81
N TRP A 77 39.55 1.82 -31.92
CA TRP A 77 38.59 1.31 -32.91
C TRP A 77 39.01 1.62 -34.36
N ALA A 78 39.62 2.80 -34.60
CA ALA A 78 40.13 3.19 -35.92
C ALA A 78 41.41 2.45 -36.32
N ARG A 79 42.25 2.04 -35.36
CA ARG A 79 43.46 1.25 -35.61
C ARG A 79 43.18 -0.22 -35.94
N GLU A 80 42.10 -0.80 -35.41
CA GLU A 80 41.81 -2.23 -35.59
C GLU A 80 40.99 -2.56 -36.86
N ASN A 81 40.23 -1.62 -37.44
CA ASN A 81 39.22 -1.99 -38.44
C ASN A 81 39.34 -1.35 -39.84
N GLY A 82 40.42 -0.62 -40.16
CA GLY A 82 40.88 -0.30 -41.52
C GLY A 82 39.86 -0.23 -42.68
N ALA A 83 38.71 0.44 -42.51
CA ALA A 83 37.68 0.52 -43.56
C ALA A 83 36.88 1.82 -43.49
N GLU A 84 36.75 2.48 -44.65
CA GLU A 84 35.90 3.65 -44.85
C GLU A 84 34.41 3.36 -44.53
N PRO A 85 33.64 4.36 -44.06
CA PRO A 85 32.23 4.17 -43.74
C PRO A 85 31.41 3.94 -45.02
N SER A 86 31.00 2.70 -45.25
CA SER A 86 30.03 2.35 -46.31
C SER A 86 28.68 3.06 -46.09
N LEU A 87 28.02 3.38 -47.21
CA LEU A 87 26.73 4.10 -47.36
C LEU A 87 25.58 3.60 -46.45
N THR A 88 25.73 2.43 -45.83
CA THR A 88 24.74 1.75 -44.98
C THR A 88 24.59 2.42 -43.61
N CYS A 89 25.67 2.94 -43.01
CA CYS A 89 25.62 3.60 -41.71
C CYS A 89 24.93 4.98 -41.79
N ALA A 90 25.12 5.69 -42.90
CA ALA A 90 24.43 6.94 -43.21
C ALA A 90 22.92 6.75 -43.48
N ARG A 91 22.49 5.59 -44.00
CA ARG A 91 21.07 5.25 -44.16
C ARG A 91 20.38 4.95 -42.83
N LEU A 92 21.03 4.23 -41.92
CA LEU A 92 20.47 3.93 -40.60
C LEU A 92 20.30 5.19 -39.73
N LEU A 93 21.27 6.12 -39.77
CA LEU A 93 21.13 7.42 -39.10
C LEU A 93 20.04 8.31 -39.73
N ARG A 94 19.75 8.14 -41.03
CA ARG A 94 18.70 8.90 -41.74
C ARG A 94 17.29 8.34 -41.46
N VAL A 95 17.15 7.03 -41.25
CA VAL A 95 15.89 6.38 -40.80
C VAL A 95 15.56 6.75 -39.34
N SER A 96 16.58 6.87 -38.49
CA SER A 96 16.43 7.37 -37.11
C SER A 96 16.00 8.85 -37.04
N ARG A 97 16.33 9.65 -38.06
CA ARG A 97 15.96 11.08 -38.16
C ARG A 97 14.69 11.36 -38.98
N SER A 98 13.97 10.35 -39.46
CA SER A 98 12.74 10.60 -40.22
C SER A 98 11.66 11.22 -39.31
N PRO A 99 10.93 12.27 -39.76
CA PRO A 99 9.86 12.87 -38.96
C PRO A 99 8.76 11.86 -38.59
N VAL A 100 8.55 10.83 -39.42
CA VAL A 100 7.56 9.76 -39.21
C VAL A 100 7.94 8.81 -38.07
N SER A 101 9.22 8.46 -37.91
CA SER A 101 9.68 7.61 -36.79
C SER A 101 9.67 8.38 -35.47
N ARG A 102 9.97 9.69 -35.50
CA ARG A 102 9.87 10.57 -34.34
C ARG A 102 8.42 10.78 -33.90
N GLU A 103 7.48 11.04 -34.81
CA GLU A 103 6.05 11.13 -34.49
C GLU A 103 5.48 9.82 -33.95
N ARG A 104 5.90 8.67 -34.50
CA ARG A 104 5.47 7.36 -34.01
C ARG A 104 6.01 7.09 -32.61
N GLN A 105 7.28 7.39 -32.33
CA GLN A 105 7.85 7.29 -30.98
C GLN A 105 7.20 8.25 -29.99
N VAL A 106 6.89 9.49 -30.40
CA VAL A 106 6.19 10.47 -29.56
C VAL A 106 4.75 10.01 -29.27
N ARG A 107 4.01 9.49 -30.27
CA ARG A 107 2.67 8.93 -30.06
C ARG A 107 2.68 7.68 -29.18
N LEU A 108 3.66 6.80 -29.34
CA LEU A 108 3.88 5.64 -28.46
C LEU A 108 4.24 6.07 -27.04
N GLY A 109 5.08 7.09 -26.87
CA GLY A 109 5.42 7.66 -25.56
C GLY A 109 4.23 8.33 -24.86
N LEU A 110 3.41 9.08 -25.60
CA LEU A 110 2.16 9.66 -25.08
C LEU A 110 1.12 8.59 -24.72
N ALA A 111 1.00 7.53 -25.53
CA ALA A 111 0.11 6.40 -25.23
C ALA A 111 0.57 5.65 -23.97
N GLY A 112 1.88 5.38 -23.83
CA GLY A 112 2.45 4.77 -22.63
C GLY A 112 2.27 5.63 -21.37
N ALA A 113 2.44 6.96 -21.48
CA ALA A 113 2.19 7.89 -20.38
C ALA A 113 0.69 7.97 -20.01
N ALA A 114 -0.21 7.92 -20.98
CA ALA A 114 -1.65 7.91 -20.76
C ALA A 114 -2.12 6.59 -20.09
N VAL A 115 -1.57 5.45 -20.51
CA VAL A 115 -1.84 4.14 -19.88
C VAL A 115 -1.26 4.11 -18.45
N SER A 116 -0.02 4.55 -18.25
CA SER A 116 0.57 4.66 -16.91
C SER A 116 -0.25 5.59 -16.00
N GLY A 117 -0.69 6.73 -16.51
CA GLY A 117 -1.52 7.68 -15.75
C GLY A 117 -2.93 7.15 -15.45
N GLN A 118 -3.49 6.30 -16.31
CA GLN A 118 -4.78 5.67 -16.07
C GLN A 118 -4.68 4.52 -15.05
N GLN A 119 -3.61 3.72 -15.12
CA GLN A 119 -3.35 2.62 -14.17
C GLN A 119 -3.07 3.13 -12.75
N VAL A 120 -2.28 4.21 -12.63
CA VAL A 120 -2.08 4.90 -11.34
C VAL A 120 -3.43 5.30 -10.76
N LYS A 121 -4.30 5.99 -11.53
CA LYS A 121 -5.63 6.41 -11.04
C LYS A 121 -6.53 5.26 -10.57
N PHE A 122 -6.53 4.12 -11.28
CA PHE A 122 -7.27 2.93 -10.86
C PHE A 122 -6.74 2.37 -9.54
N PHE A 123 -5.42 2.33 -9.37
CA PHE A 123 -4.77 1.90 -8.13
C PHE A 123 -5.07 2.87 -6.97
N CYS A 124 -4.97 4.20 -7.18
CA CYS A 124 -5.30 5.22 -6.18
C CYS A 124 -6.73 5.06 -5.64
N GLY A 125 -7.68 4.86 -6.55
CA GLY A 125 -9.10 4.72 -6.21
C GLY A 125 -9.36 3.48 -5.35
N PHE A 126 -8.64 2.39 -5.60
CA PHE A 126 -8.80 1.14 -4.85
C PHE A 126 -8.46 1.30 -3.36
N PHE A 127 -7.29 1.85 -3.01
CA PHE A 127 -6.93 2.07 -1.58
C PHE A 127 -7.87 3.04 -0.90
N LEU A 128 -8.30 4.10 -1.59
CA LEU A 128 -9.23 5.06 -1.03
C LEU A 128 -10.58 4.41 -0.73
N LEU A 129 -11.12 3.60 -1.66
CA LEU A 129 -12.37 2.88 -1.46
C LEU A 129 -12.27 1.87 -0.31
N PHE A 130 -11.17 1.11 -0.23
CA PHE A 130 -10.94 0.17 0.86
C PHE A 130 -10.77 0.89 2.20
N GLY A 131 -10.02 1.99 2.25
CA GLY A 131 -9.86 2.82 3.44
C GLY A 131 -11.19 3.39 3.94
N LEU A 132 -12.01 3.94 3.03
CA LEU A 132 -13.35 4.43 3.36
C LEU A 132 -14.28 3.30 3.81
N TRP A 133 -14.26 2.15 3.12
CA TRP A 133 -15.01 0.97 3.52
C TRP A 133 -14.64 0.51 4.94
N TRP A 134 -13.35 0.38 5.21
CA TRP A 134 -12.81 0.02 6.53
C TRP A 134 -13.19 1.04 7.60
N SER A 135 -13.19 2.34 7.28
CA SER A 135 -13.57 3.40 8.24
C SER A 135 -15.01 3.28 8.75
N VAL A 136 -15.90 2.63 7.99
CA VAL A 136 -17.30 2.39 8.39
C VAL A 136 -17.47 0.98 8.97
N LYS A 137 -16.84 -0.02 8.35
CA LYS A 137 -16.93 -1.44 8.74
C LYS A 137 -16.48 -1.68 10.18
N TYR A 138 -15.35 -1.12 10.61
CA TYR A 138 -14.83 -1.40 11.96
C TYR A 138 -15.65 -0.78 13.09
N PRO A 139 -16.03 0.51 13.06
CA PRO A 139 -16.94 1.05 14.06
C PRO A 139 -18.25 0.24 14.12
N LEU A 140 -18.79 -0.15 12.95
CA LEU A 140 -20.04 -0.90 12.87
C LEU A 140 -19.90 -2.26 13.56
N ARG A 141 -18.81 -2.99 13.28
CA ARG A 141 -18.49 -4.26 13.93
C ARG A 141 -18.31 -4.09 15.44
N TYR A 142 -17.48 -3.14 15.87
CA TYR A 142 -17.19 -2.86 17.28
C TYR A 142 -18.45 -2.55 18.10
N PHE A 143 -19.32 -1.67 17.59
CA PHE A 143 -20.55 -1.35 18.29
C PHE A 143 -21.54 -2.52 18.25
N ASN A 144 -21.68 -3.23 17.13
CA ASN A 144 -22.60 -4.37 17.03
C ASN A 144 -22.21 -5.53 17.97
N GLU A 145 -20.92 -5.81 18.13
CA GLU A 145 -20.41 -6.78 19.11
C GLU A 145 -20.74 -6.36 20.55
N LYS A 146 -20.70 -5.06 20.87
CA LYS A 146 -21.15 -4.53 22.17
C LYS A 146 -22.66 -4.60 22.36
N VAL A 147 -23.45 -4.57 21.29
CA VAL A 147 -24.91 -4.55 21.36
C VAL A 147 -25.50 -5.94 21.54
N ASP A 148 -25.01 -6.95 20.82
CA ASP A 148 -25.70 -8.22 20.67
C ASP A 148 -24.74 -9.41 20.82
N LYS A 149 -24.75 -10.04 22.00
CA LYS A 149 -23.95 -11.24 22.29
C LYS A 149 -24.71 -12.49 21.83
N LYS A 150 -24.78 -12.79 20.52
CA LYS A 150 -24.97 -14.18 20.00
C LYS A 150 -24.99 -14.32 18.46
N SER A 151 -24.01 -15.08 17.97
CA SER A 151 -24.00 -16.01 16.82
C SER A 151 -24.45 -15.55 15.42
N ARG A 152 -25.65 -14.99 15.22
CA ARG A 152 -26.20 -14.76 13.85
C ARG A 152 -25.48 -13.66 13.07
N ARG A 153 -24.93 -12.64 13.75
CA ARG A 153 -24.31 -11.48 13.10
C ARG A 153 -22.83 -11.68 12.74
N ASN A 154 -22.14 -12.63 13.39
CA ASN A 154 -20.77 -13.03 13.01
C ASN A 154 -20.73 -13.57 11.58
N HIS A 155 -21.74 -14.32 11.16
CA HIS A 155 -21.80 -14.86 9.80
C HIS A 155 -21.91 -13.76 8.72
N SER A 156 -22.54 -12.62 9.01
CA SER A 156 -22.61 -11.51 8.06
C SER A 156 -21.25 -10.82 7.89
N TYR A 157 -20.50 -10.61 8.98
CA TYR A 157 -19.15 -10.05 8.91
C TYR A 157 -18.17 -11.00 8.23
N GLN A 158 -18.26 -12.31 8.50
CA GLN A 158 -17.50 -13.33 7.77
C GLN A 158 -17.78 -13.27 6.26
N ARG A 159 -19.05 -13.13 5.85
CA ARG A 159 -19.40 -12.95 4.43
C ARG A 159 -18.78 -11.69 3.84
N LEU A 160 -18.78 -10.58 4.58
CA LEU A 160 -18.14 -9.34 4.12
C LEU A 160 -16.63 -9.49 3.97
N ASP A 161 -15.96 -10.21 4.87
CA ASP A 161 -14.53 -10.49 4.76
C ASP A 161 -14.21 -11.39 3.56
N VAL A 162 -15.04 -12.40 3.28
CA VAL A 162 -14.91 -13.25 2.08
C VAL A 162 -15.13 -12.43 0.80
N ILE A 163 -16.13 -11.55 0.77
CA ILE A 163 -16.37 -10.64 -0.36
C ILE A 163 -15.18 -9.69 -0.55
N GLU A 164 -14.61 -9.19 0.54
CA GLU A 164 -13.40 -8.34 0.50
C GLU A 164 -12.21 -9.10 -0.11
N GLY A 165 -11.97 -10.33 0.33
CA GLY A 165 -10.93 -11.20 -0.23
C GLY A 165 -11.17 -11.52 -1.71
N ALA A 166 -12.40 -11.86 -2.09
CA ALA A 166 -12.77 -12.10 -3.48
C ALA A 166 -12.60 -10.85 -4.35
N ALA A 167 -12.96 -9.67 -3.85
CA ALA A 167 -12.73 -8.41 -4.54
C ALA A 167 -11.23 -8.17 -4.76
N LYS A 168 -10.38 -8.36 -3.74
CA LYS A 168 -8.91 -8.27 -3.89
C LYS A 168 -8.40 -9.18 -5.00
N ILE A 169 -8.83 -10.45 -5.03
CA ILE A 169 -8.44 -11.42 -6.08
C ILE A 169 -8.87 -10.91 -7.46
N ILE A 170 -10.14 -10.54 -7.64
CA ILE A 170 -10.65 -10.10 -8.95
C ILE A 170 -9.91 -8.85 -9.44
N PHE A 171 -9.77 -7.82 -8.60
CA PHE A 171 -9.11 -6.58 -8.99
C PHE A 171 -7.63 -6.78 -9.32
N THR A 172 -6.93 -7.60 -8.55
CA THR A 172 -5.50 -7.87 -8.79
C THR A 172 -5.28 -8.74 -10.04
N LEU A 173 -6.16 -9.70 -10.30
CA LEU A 173 -6.15 -10.45 -11.56
C LEU A 173 -6.38 -9.53 -12.77
N ILE A 174 -7.37 -8.64 -12.70
CA ILE A 174 -7.62 -7.65 -13.75
C ILE A 174 -6.39 -6.74 -13.93
N GLY A 175 -5.79 -6.26 -12.85
CA GLY A 175 -4.59 -5.43 -12.87
C GLY A 175 -3.40 -6.15 -13.53
N MET A 176 -3.11 -7.40 -13.14
CA MET A 176 -2.05 -8.20 -13.77
C MET A 176 -2.30 -8.42 -15.25
N LEU A 177 -3.53 -8.76 -15.64
CA LEU A 177 -3.86 -8.96 -17.05
C LEU A 177 -3.72 -7.65 -17.85
N ALA A 178 -4.16 -6.53 -17.29
CA ALA A 178 -4.06 -5.23 -17.93
C ALA A 178 -2.60 -4.78 -18.08
N GLU A 179 -1.75 -4.99 -17.07
CA GLU A 179 -0.32 -4.64 -17.14
C GLU A 179 0.45 -5.54 -18.13
N GLN A 180 0.11 -6.83 -18.20
CA GLN A 180 0.83 -7.78 -19.04
C GLN A 180 0.39 -7.76 -20.51
N PHE A 181 -0.91 -7.60 -20.78
CA PHE A 181 -1.51 -7.84 -22.10
C PHE A 181 -2.14 -6.61 -22.76
N VAL A 182 -1.93 -5.41 -22.23
CA VAL A 182 -2.18 -4.18 -23.01
C VAL A 182 -1.33 -4.23 -24.29
N PRO A 183 -1.74 -3.64 -25.43
CA PRO A 183 -0.97 -3.72 -26.69
C PRO A 183 0.50 -3.29 -26.55
N ASP A 184 0.78 -2.38 -25.62
CA ASP A 184 2.12 -1.96 -25.23
C ASP A 184 2.61 -2.64 -23.92
N GLY A 185 2.19 -3.87 -23.64
CA GLY A 185 2.61 -4.63 -22.46
C GLY A 185 3.88 -5.46 -22.71
N PRO A 186 4.49 -6.03 -21.66
CA PRO A 186 5.60 -6.99 -21.78
C PRO A 186 5.16 -8.36 -22.31
N HIS A 187 3.86 -8.69 -22.31
CA HIS A 187 3.32 -9.97 -22.80
C HIS A 187 4.04 -11.19 -22.20
N LEU A 188 4.34 -11.15 -20.89
CA LEU A 188 5.09 -12.18 -20.14
C LEU A 188 6.56 -12.35 -20.54
N TYR A 189 7.11 -11.49 -21.41
CA TYR A 189 8.54 -11.42 -21.65
C TYR A 189 9.21 -10.53 -20.59
N LEU A 190 10.08 -11.12 -19.79
CA LEU A 190 10.84 -10.39 -18.77
C LEU A 190 12.17 -9.84 -19.31
N TYR A 191 12.81 -10.60 -20.20
CA TYR A 191 14.13 -10.29 -20.71
C TYR A 191 14.20 -10.52 -22.22
N SER A 192 14.70 -9.52 -22.95
CA SER A 192 14.94 -9.65 -24.38
C SER A 192 16.36 -10.18 -24.61
N GLY A 193 16.48 -11.40 -25.12
CA GLY A 193 17.77 -12.01 -25.41
C GLY A 193 18.53 -11.30 -26.54
N GLU A 194 17.81 -10.64 -27.45
CA GLU A 194 18.37 -9.95 -28.61
C GLU A 194 19.01 -8.60 -28.23
N GLU A 195 18.34 -7.83 -27.36
CA GLU A 195 18.84 -6.54 -26.87
C GLU A 195 19.60 -6.62 -25.54
N ARG A 196 19.65 -7.81 -24.92
CA ARG A 196 20.18 -8.04 -23.57
C ARG A 196 19.62 -7.07 -22.52
N SER A 197 18.35 -6.70 -22.68
CA SER A 197 17.69 -5.65 -21.91
C SER A 197 16.44 -6.16 -21.19
N TRP A 198 16.11 -5.53 -20.06
CA TRP A 198 14.88 -5.79 -19.33
C TRP A 198 13.68 -5.19 -20.07
N VAL A 199 12.62 -5.97 -20.22
CA VAL A 199 11.41 -5.53 -20.94
C VAL A 199 10.43 -4.92 -19.95
N LYS A 200 10.21 -3.61 -20.04
CA LYS A 200 9.14 -2.88 -19.33
C LYS A 200 9.06 -3.22 -17.84
N LEU A 201 10.19 -3.05 -17.14
CA LEU A 201 10.36 -3.45 -15.75
C LEU A 201 9.36 -2.77 -14.79
N MET A 202 8.88 -1.57 -15.12
CA MET A 202 7.82 -0.88 -14.38
C MET A 202 6.51 -1.69 -14.33
N ASN A 203 6.07 -2.22 -15.47
CA ASN A 203 4.88 -3.08 -15.54
C ASN A 203 5.07 -4.36 -14.73
N TRP A 204 6.29 -4.90 -14.69
CA TRP A 204 6.64 -6.05 -13.85
C TRP A 204 6.60 -5.74 -12.35
N GLN A 205 7.02 -4.54 -11.93
CA GLN A 205 6.86 -4.11 -10.54
C GLN A 205 5.38 -4.02 -10.15
N HIS A 206 4.53 -3.42 -11.00
CA HIS A 206 3.08 -3.38 -10.76
C HIS A 206 2.46 -4.79 -10.73
N THR A 207 2.86 -5.66 -11.67
CA THR A 207 2.39 -7.06 -11.71
C THR A 207 2.77 -7.81 -10.43
N THR A 208 4.00 -7.60 -9.94
CA THR A 208 4.48 -8.19 -8.69
C THR A 208 3.66 -7.69 -7.49
N MET A 209 3.43 -6.38 -7.41
CA MET A 209 2.58 -5.80 -6.38
C MET A 209 1.16 -6.39 -6.40
N TYR A 210 0.52 -6.47 -7.56
CA TYR A 210 -0.81 -7.10 -7.71
C TYR A 210 -0.81 -8.57 -7.28
N LEU A 211 0.23 -9.34 -7.61
CA LEU A 211 0.36 -10.73 -7.19
C LEU A 211 0.27 -10.87 -5.67
N PHE A 212 1.01 -10.05 -4.91
CA PHE A 212 1.01 -10.14 -3.44
C PHE A 212 -0.32 -9.70 -2.82
N TYR A 213 -0.99 -8.68 -3.36
CA TYR A 213 -2.37 -8.34 -2.94
C TYR A 213 -3.37 -9.44 -3.29
N GLY A 214 -3.19 -10.12 -4.42
CA GLY A 214 -3.99 -11.26 -4.83
C GLY A 214 -3.83 -12.44 -3.88
N LEU A 215 -2.58 -12.76 -3.50
CA LEU A 215 -2.27 -13.76 -2.48
C LEU A 215 -2.91 -13.41 -1.12
N SER A 216 -2.87 -12.14 -0.71
CA SER A 216 -3.61 -11.68 0.48
C SER A 216 -5.11 -11.94 0.34
N GLY A 217 -5.73 -11.63 -0.81
CA GLY A 217 -7.14 -11.92 -1.04
C GLY A 217 -7.47 -13.42 -0.98
N VAL A 218 -6.58 -14.28 -1.51
CA VAL A 218 -6.71 -15.75 -1.39
C VAL A 218 -6.70 -16.17 0.07
N VAL A 219 -5.73 -15.71 0.86
CA VAL A 219 -5.65 -16.03 2.29
C VAL A 219 -6.89 -15.55 3.04
N ASP A 220 -7.41 -14.35 2.74
CA ASP A 220 -8.65 -13.82 3.33
C ASP A 220 -9.85 -14.76 3.09
N VAL A 221 -10.02 -15.26 1.86
CA VAL A 221 -11.09 -16.22 1.52
C VAL A 221 -10.86 -17.57 2.20
N LEU A 222 -9.63 -18.09 2.16
CA LEU A 222 -9.29 -19.39 2.73
C LEU A 222 -9.42 -19.40 4.26
N THR A 223 -9.24 -18.25 4.93
CA THR A 223 -9.39 -18.12 6.39
C THR A 223 -10.80 -18.51 6.86
N TYR A 224 -11.81 -18.37 5.99
CA TYR A 224 -13.20 -18.74 6.26
C TYR A 224 -13.62 -20.05 5.58
N SER A 225 -12.69 -20.75 4.95
CA SER A 225 -12.89 -22.08 4.38
C SER A 225 -12.69 -23.16 5.46
N PRO A 226 -13.08 -24.43 5.22
CA PRO A 226 -12.84 -25.51 6.18
C PRO A 226 -11.35 -25.84 6.39
N LEU A 227 -10.45 -25.21 5.64
CA LEU A 227 -9.01 -25.32 5.83
C LEU A 227 -8.65 -24.60 7.14
N LYS A 228 -8.11 -25.35 8.10
CA LYS A 228 -7.70 -24.86 9.43
C LYS A 228 -6.47 -23.96 9.34
N LEU A 229 -6.58 -22.81 8.67
CA LEU A 229 -5.49 -21.85 8.57
C LEU A 229 -5.17 -21.23 9.94
N PRO A 230 -3.88 -20.93 10.20
CA PRO A 230 -3.49 -20.30 11.44
C PRO A 230 -4.13 -18.93 11.56
N LEU A 231 -4.67 -18.67 12.75
CA LEU A 231 -5.29 -17.41 13.10
C LEU A 231 -4.26 -16.26 12.95
N GLY A 232 -4.55 -15.30 12.07
CA GLY A 232 -3.74 -14.09 11.88
C GLY A 232 -2.98 -14.09 10.57
N LEU A 233 -3.01 -15.20 9.82
CA LEU A 233 -2.39 -15.32 8.51
C LEU A 233 -2.99 -14.31 7.49
N ASP A 234 -4.29 -14.05 7.59
CA ASP A 234 -5.02 -13.01 6.85
C ASP A 234 -4.33 -11.64 6.97
N ARG A 235 -4.11 -11.21 8.22
CA ARG A 235 -3.45 -9.93 8.54
C ARG A 235 -1.98 -9.95 8.16
N LEU A 236 -1.28 -11.05 8.43
CA LEU A 236 0.13 -11.18 8.08
C LEU A 236 0.34 -11.06 6.57
N MET A 237 -0.47 -11.76 5.78
CA MET A 237 -0.36 -11.74 4.32
C MET A 237 -0.69 -10.34 3.76
N LEU A 238 -1.68 -9.65 4.34
CA LEU A 238 -1.96 -8.26 3.99
C LEU A 238 -0.78 -7.33 4.35
N SER A 239 -0.19 -7.48 5.54
CA SER A 239 0.99 -6.69 5.95
C SER A 239 2.15 -6.90 4.98
N VAL A 240 2.44 -8.16 4.62
CA VAL A 240 3.47 -8.51 3.65
C VAL A 240 3.19 -7.89 2.28
N ALA A 241 1.94 -7.90 1.82
CA ALA A 241 1.58 -7.26 0.54
C ALA A 241 1.87 -5.75 0.55
N VAL A 242 1.51 -5.06 1.64
CA VAL A 242 1.79 -3.61 1.79
C VAL A 242 3.29 -3.35 1.99
N PHE A 243 4.04 -4.25 2.64
CA PHE A 243 5.51 -4.16 2.70
C PHE A 243 6.15 -4.30 1.31
N VAL A 244 5.71 -5.27 0.51
CA VAL A 244 6.20 -5.46 -0.86
C VAL A 244 5.88 -4.24 -1.72
N GLU A 245 4.67 -3.67 -1.60
CA GLU A 245 4.33 -2.37 -2.21
C GLU A 245 5.36 -1.30 -1.82
N GLY A 246 5.59 -1.09 -0.52
CA GLY A 246 6.52 -0.08 -0.01
C GLY A 246 7.95 -0.25 -0.54
N PHE A 247 8.48 -1.48 -0.59
CA PHE A 247 9.82 -1.73 -1.12
C PHE A 247 9.91 -1.53 -2.63
N LEU A 248 8.91 -1.97 -3.39
CA LEU A 248 8.87 -1.74 -4.84
C LEU A 248 8.81 -0.24 -5.15
N PHE A 249 7.98 0.52 -4.44
CA PHE A 249 7.91 1.98 -4.58
C PHE A 249 9.21 2.67 -4.15
N TYR A 250 9.85 2.24 -3.07
CA TYR A 250 11.11 2.81 -2.61
C TYR A 250 12.18 2.76 -3.70
N TYR A 251 12.38 1.59 -4.32
CA TYR A 251 13.35 1.42 -5.39
C TYR A 251 12.91 2.02 -6.74
N HIS A 252 11.60 2.21 -6.95
CA HIS A 252 11.10 2.95 -8.11
C HIS A 252 11.49 4.45 -8.08
N VAL A 253 11.54 5.02 -6.87
CA VAL A 253 11.72 6.46 -6.66
C VAL A 253 13.20 6.84 -6.57
N LEU A 254 14.08 5.86 -6.36
CA LEU A 254 15.52 6.08 -6.30
C LEU A 254 16.01 6.74 -7.59
N HIS A 255 16.70 7.88 -7.47
CA HIS A 255 17.23 8.71 -8.57
C HIS A 255 16.22 9.58 -9.33
N ARG A 256 15.03 9.84 -8.77
CA ARG A 256 14.11 10.87 -9.28
C ARG A 256 14.52 12.29 -8.83
N PRO A 257 14.05 13.35 -9.53
CA PRO A 257 14.25 14.75 -9.12
C PRO A 257 13.74 15.02 -7.69
N MET A 258 14.22 16.10 -7.06
CA MET A 258 14.05 16.32 -5.62
C MET A 258 12.57 16.37 -5.18
N LEU A 259 11.73 17.12 -5.89
CA LEU A 259 10.30 17.19 -5.62
C LEU A 259 9.60 15.84 -5.81
N ASP A 260 9.88 15.15 -6.92
CA ASP A 260 9.30 13.84 -7.22
C ASP A 260 9.70 12.78 -6.17
N MET A 261 10.97 12.80 -5.75
CA MET A 261 11.46 11.96 -4.67
C MET A 261 10.76 12.27 -3.34
N HIS A 262 10.56 13.55 -3.02
CA HIS A 262 9.92 13.97 -1.78
C HIS A 262 8.43 13.62 -1.71
N ILE A 263 7.68 13.85 -2.79
CA ILE A 263 6.24 13.56 -2.80
C ILE A 263 5.99 12.05 -2.61
N HIS A 264 6.86 11.21 -3.18
CA HIS A 264 6.78 9.76 -3.04
C HIS A 264 7.34 9.26 -1.69
N SER A 265 8.34 9.92 -1.11
CA SER A 265 8.82 9.53 0.23
C SER A 265 7.75 9.72 1.30
N LEU A 266 6.93 10.77 1.19
CA LEU A 266 5.76 10.99 2.04
C LEU A 266 4.71 9.87 1.89
N LEU A 267 4.51 9.36 0.66
CA LEU A 267 3.67 8.17 0.41
C LEU A 267 4.23 6.95 1.13
N LEU A 268 5.54 6.71 1.04
CA LEU A 268 6.20 5.58 1.69
C LEU A 268 6.01 5.59 3.21
N ILE A 269 6.00 6.77 3.84
CA ILE A 269 5.69 6.90 5.27
C ILE A 269 4.29 6.33 5.57
N ALA A 270 3.29 6.68 4.77
CA ALA A 270 1.93 6.16 4.94
C ALA A 270 1.86 4.64 4.70
N VAL A 271 2.52 4.15 3.64
CA VAL A 271 2.55 2.72 3.26
C VAL A 271 3.23 1.87 4.34
N PHE A 272 4.46 2.22 4.75
CA PHE A 272 5.18 1.49 5.79
C PHE A 272 4.51 1.61 7.16
N GLY A 273 3.94 2.78 7.48
CA GLY A 273 3.11 2.96 8.68
C GLY A 273 1.90 2.02 8.67
N GLY A 274 1.23 1.90 7.52
CA GLY A 274 0.11 0.99 7.31
C GLY A 274 0.52 -0.47 7.44
N ALA A 275 1.60 -0.87 6.77
CA ALA A 275 2.17 -2.23 6.84
C ALA A 275 2.50 -2.63 8.27
N PHE A 276 3.11 -1.72 9.04
CA PHE A 276 3.44 -1.93 10.45
C PHE A 276 2.20 -2.00 11.34
N SER A 277 1.21 -1.12 11.10
CA SER A 277 -0.08 -1.20 11.81
C SER A 277 -0.75 -2.56 11.61
N ILE A 278 -0.80 -3.05 10.37
CA ILE A 278 -1.36 -4.38 10.04
C ILE A 278 -0.56 -5.49 10.74
N LEU A 279 0.78 -5.39 10.74
CA LEU A 279 1.63 -6.37 11.40
C LEU A 279 1.35 -6.44 12.90
N LEU A 280 1.14 -5.29 13.55
CA LEU A 280 0.76 -5.24 14.96
C LEU A 280 -0.59 -5.90 15.21
N GLU A 281 -1.56 -5.81 14.29
CA GLU A 281 -2.85 -6.49 14.40
C GLU A 281 -2.74 -8.03 14.39
N VAL A 282 -1.63 -8.60 13.89
CA VAL A 282 -1.35 -10.04 14.01
C VAL A 282 -1.19 -10.44 15.49
N PHE A 283 -0.57 -9.59 16.29
CA PHE A 283 -0.31 -9.84 17.72
C PHE A 283 -1.35 -9.21 18.65
N LEU A 284 -1.99 -8.12 18.22
CA LEU A 284 -2.96 -7.32 18.97
C LEU A 284 -4.32 -7.32 18.25
N ARG A 285 -4.85 -8.53 18.08
CA ARG A 285 -6.07 -8.77 17.30
C ARG A 285 -7.30 -8.07 17.90
N ASP A 286 -8.22 -7.68 17.02
CA ASP A 286 -9.52 -7.05 17.33
C ASP A 286 -9.38 -5.77 18.16
N ASN A 287 -8.20 -5.13 18.10
CA ASN A 287 -7.98 -3.82 18.69
C ASN A 287 -8.50 -2.74 17.74
N ILE A 288 -9.68 -2.21 18.05
CA ILE A 288 -10.35 -1.16 17.26
C ILE A 288 -9.45 0.04 16.98
N VAL A 289 -8.52 0.40 17.88
CA VAL A 289 -7.63 1.54 17.67
C VAL A 289 -6.67 1.27 16.50
N LEU A 290 -6.10 0.05 16.44
CA LEU A 290 -5.23 -0.35 15.33
C LEU A 290 -6.01 -0.45 14.02
N GLU A 291 -7.23 -0.99 14.06
CA GLU A 291 -8.08 -1.11 12.87
C GLU A 291 -8.48 0.26 12.29
N LEU A 292 -8.80 1.24 13.16
CA LEU A 292 -9.08 2.62 12.77
C LEU A 292 -7.84 3.36 12.29
N PHE A 293 -6.69 3.14 12.93
CA PHE A 293 -5.42 3.73 12.52
C PHE A 293 -4.97 3.21 11.15
N ARG A 294 -5.10 1.90 10.90
CA ARG A 294 -4.88 1.31 9.58
C ARG A 294 -5.81 1.92 8.53
N ALA A 295 -7.09 2.10 8.86
CA ALA A 295 -8.06 2.71 7.94
C ALA A 295 -7.72 4.19 7.62
N SER A 296 -7.28 4.98 8.60
CA SER A 296 -6.87 6.36 8.36
C SER A 296 -5.63 6.46 7.47
N LEU A 297 -4.64 5.57 7.66
CA LEU A 297 -3.46 5.48 6.81
C LEU A 297 -3.79 5.02 5.39
N ALA A 298 -4.74 4.09 5.21
CA ALA A 298 -5.20 3.69 3.88
C ALA A 298 -5.91 4.83 3.12
N ILE A 299 -6.71 5.65 3.82
CA ILE A 299 -7.30 6.87 3.23
C ILE A 299 -6.21 7.87 2.86
N LEU A 300 -5.22 8.09 3.75
CA LEU A 300 -4.08 8.96 3.46
C LEU A 300 -3.33 8.47 2.23
N GLN A 301 -2.95 7.19 2.18
CA GLN A 301 -2.28 6.57 1.03
C GLN A 301 -3.07 6.80 -0.26
N GLY A 302 -4.36 6.49 -0.29
CA GLY A 302 -5.21 6.66 -1.48
C GLY A 302 -5.37 8.11 -1.93
N THR A 303 -5.62 9.05 -1.01
CA THR A 303 -5.74 10.48 -1.36
C THR A 303 -4.39 11.08 -1.76
N TRP A 304 -3.28 10.62 -1.17
CA TRP A 304 -1.96 11.11 -1.49
C TRP A 304 -1.46 10.63 -2.85
N PHE A 305 -1.79 9.40 -3.22
CA PHE A 305 -1.59 8.89 -4.57
C PHE A 305 -2.29 9.78 -5.63
N TRP A 306 -3.49 10.27 -5.35
CA TRP A 306 -4.15 11.27 -6.20
C TRP A 306 -3.37 12.59 -6.25
N GLN A 307 -2.85 13.06 -5.12
CA GLN A 307 -2.05 14.27 -5.04
C GLN A 307 -0.76 14.16 -5.88
N ILE A 308 -0.06 13.02 -5.83
CA ILE A 308 1.11 12.74 -6.68
C ILE A 308 0.71 12.83 -8.16
N GLY A 309 -0.43 12.25 -8.53
CA GLY A 309 -0.96 12.36 -9.90
C GLY A 309 -1.19 13.81 -10.34
N PHE A 310 -1.67 14.70 -9.46
CA PHE A 310 -1.87 16.11 -9.79
C PHE A 310 -0.57 16.92 -9.88
N VAL A 311 0.46 16.56 -9.11
CA VAL A 311 1.77 17.21 -9.18
C VAL A 311 2.51 16.81 -10.46
N LEU A 312 2.54 15.51 -10.77
CA LEU A 312 3.24 14.99 -11.96
C LEU A 312 2.49 15.26 -13.26
N PHE A 313 1.16 15.27 -13.22
CA PHE A 313 0.30 15.48 -14.38
C PHE A 313 -0.72 16.58 -14.08
N PRO A 314 -0.31 17.87 -14.15
CA PRO A 314 -1.18 18.99 -13.86
C PRO A 314 -2.51 18.91 -14.61
N PRO A 315 -3.66 19.04 -13.92
CA PRO A 315 -4.95 18.95 -14.56
C PRO A 315 -5.08 20.05 -15.62
N ARG A 316 -5.65 19.69 -16.78
CA ARG A 316 -5.84 20.59 -17.94
C ARG A 316 -4.52 21.09 -18.57
N GLY A 317 -3.40 20.41 -18.32
CA GLY A 317 -2.11 20.81 -18.90
C GLY A 317 -1.60 22.13 -18.33
N GLY A 318 -1.90 22.40 -17.05
CA GLY A 318 -1.32 23.53 -16.32
C GLY A 318 0.22 23.49 -16.30
N PRO A 319 0.87 24.59 -15.88
CA PRO A 319 2.32 24.65 -15.82
C PRO A 319 2.87 23.53 -14.94
N ALA A 320 3.98 22.93 -15.39
CA ALA A 320 4.70 21.94 -14.60
C ALA A 320 5.25 22.58 -13.31
N TRP A 321 5.35 21.77 -12.26
CA TRP A 321 5.93 22.20 -10.99
C TRP A 321 7.44 22.36 -11.14
N ASP A 322 8.00 23.37 -10.47
CA ASP A 322 9.45 23.53 -10.35
C ASP A 322 9.99 22.53 -9.32
N GLU A 323 10.79 21.57 -9.79
CA GLU A 323 11.31 20.46 -8.98
C GLU A 323 12.47 20.87 -8.06
N ASP A 324 13.10 22.02 -8.33
CA ASP A 324 14.22 22.56 -7.56
C ASP A 324 13.79 23.64 -6.55
N ASP A 325 12.53 24.08 -6.60
CA ASP A 325 11.99 25.08 -5.67
C ASP A 325 11.69 24.47 -4.29
N HIS A 326 12.42 24.94 -3.29
CA HIS A 326 12.22 24.55 -1.89
C HIS A 326 10.83 24.90 -1.35
N ASN A 327 10.18 25.96 -1.86
CA ASN A 327 8.84 26.32 -1.42
C ASN A 327 7.81 25.26 -1.81
N ASN A 328 8.00 24.59 -2.96
CA ASN A 328 7.16 23.47 -3.37
C ASN A 328 7.29 22.28 -2.41
N ILE A 329 8.51 21.99 -1.94
CA ILE A 329 8.75 20.95 -0.92
C ILE A 329 8.01 21.28 0.39
N MET A 330 8.12 22.52 0.87
CA MET A 330 7.43 22.97 2.08
C MET A 330 5.91 22.90 1.92
N PHE A 331 5.38 23.38 0.80
CA PHE A 331 3.96 23.37 0.49
C PHE A 331 3.41 21.94 0.42
N VAL A 332 4.08 21.04 -0.30
CA VAL A 332 3.65 19.64 -0.41
C VAL A 332 3.68 18.96 0.96
N THR A 333 4.71 19.20 1.77
CA THR A 333 4.78 18.65 3.14
C THR A 333 3.59 19.12 3.98
N MET A 334 3.23 20.40 3.89
CA MET A 334 2.04 20.93 4.55
C MET A 334 0.77 20.23 4.03
N CYS A 335 0.61 20.10 2.71
CA CYS A 335 -0.53 19.41 2.08
C CYS A 335 -0.68 17.97 2.58
N PHE A 336 0.42 17.24 2.79
CA PHE A 336 0.37 15.86 3.32
C PHE A 336 -0.35 15.78 4.67
N PHE A 337 -0.02 16.69 5.58
CA PHE A 337 -0.67 16.71 6.90
C PHE A 337 -2.11 17.24 6.83
N TRP A 338 -2.45 18.10 5.86
CA TRP A 338 -3.85 18.44 5.59
C TRP A 338 -4.66 17.24 5.10
N HIS A 339 -4.11 16.43 4.20
CA HIS A 339 -4.74 15.17 3.78
C HIS A 339 -4.96 14.24 4.98
N TYR A 340 -3.97 14.12 5.88
CA TYR A 340 -4.11 13.29 7.07
C TYR A 340 -5.14 13.84 8.05
N ALA A 341 -5.18 15.17 8.27
CA ALA A 341 -6.21 15.80 9.09
C ALA A 341 -7.62 15.52 8.54
N VAL A 342 -7.81 15.63 7.22
CA VAL A 342 -9.09 15.28 6.57
C VAL A 342 -9.40 13.79 6.74
N ALA A 343 -8.42 12.90 6.59
CA ALA A 343 -8.61 11.46 6.82
C ALA A 343 -9.09 11.19 8.26
N LEU A 344 -8.50 11.85 9.27
CA LEU A 344 -8.93 11.75 10.67
C LEU A 344 -10.35 12.30 10.89
N LEU A 345 -10.71 13.42 10.25
CA LEU A 345 -12.06 13.95 10.32
C LEU A 345 -13.08 12.97 9.72
N ILE A 346 -12.76 12.32 8.60
CA ILE A 346 -13.60 11.26 8.00
C ILE A 346 -13.76 10.09 9.00
N MET A 347 -12.69 9.65 9.66
CA MET A 347 -12.76 8.60 10.68
C MET A 347 -13.68 8.99 11.84
N ILE A 348 -13.53 10.20 12.36
CA ILE A 348 -14.36 10.72 13.47
C ILE A 348 -15.83 10.79 13.03
N ALA A 349 -16.10 11.33 11.84
CA ALA A 349 -17.44 11.45 11.29
C ALA A 349 -18.09 10.07 11.12
N ASN A 350 -17.39 9.10 10.54
CA ASN A 350 -17.91 7.74 10.34
C ASN A 350 -18.12 6.99 11.65
N TYR A 351 -17.22 7.15 12.63
CA TYR A 351 -17.39 6.57 13.96
C TYR A 351 -18.61 7.16 14.68
N ALA A 352 -18.77 8.50 14.67
CA ALA A 352 -19.91 9.19 15.26
C ALA A 352 -21.23 8.85 14.55
N LEU A 353 -21.24 8.82 13.22
CA LEU A 353 -22.39 8.44 12.41
C LEU A 353 -22.83 7.02 12.76
N THR A 354 -21.90 6.07 12.80
CA THR A 354 -22.20 4.67 13.12
C THR A 354 -22.76 4.52 14.53
N TYR A 355 -22.17 5.21 15.50
CA TYR A 355 -22.70 5.27 16.87
C TYR A 355 -24.14 5.80 16.92
N CYS A 356 -24.40 6.92 16.23
CA CYS A 356 -25.72 7.52 16.15
C CYS A 356 -26.74 6.60 15.46
N CYS A 357 -26.37 5.96 14.34
CA CYS A 357 -27.21 5.01 13.61
C CYS A 357 -27.60 3.82 14.50
N ILE A 358 -26.64 3.18 15.16
CA ILE A 358 -26.92 2.03 16.04
C ILE A 358 -27.78 2.46 17.23
N ARG A 359 -27.52 3.63 17.82
CA ARG A 359 -28.33 4.17 18.92
C ARG A 359 -29.77 4.46 18.50
N ARG A 360 -29.98 4.99 17.29
CA ARG A 360 -31.32 5.22 16.71
C ARG A 360 -32.04 3.89 16.46
N CYS A 361 -31.40 2.93 15.78
CA CYS A 361 -31.98 1.60 15.53
C CYS A 361 -32.37 0.88 16.84
N LYS A 362 -31.56 1.01 17.90
CA LYS A 362 -31.90 0.48 19.23
C LYS A 362 -33.16 1.10 19.81
N ARG A 363 -33.28 2.43 19.71
CA ARG A 363 -34.44 3.16 20.24
C ARG A 363 -35.71 2.74 19.49
N ASP A 364 -35.65 2.67 18.17
CA ASP A 364 -36.78 2.31 17.34
C ASP A 364 -37.20 0.84 17.56
N THR A 365 -36.24 -0.09 17.71
CA THR A 365 -36.54 -1.49 18.06
C THR A 365 -37.23 -1.59 19.42
N ARG A 366 -36.75 -0.85 20.43
CA ARG A 366 -37.35 -0.83 21.76
C ARG A 366 -38.78 -0.27 21.73
N GLU A 367 -39.03 0.75 20.91
CA GLU A 367 -40.36 1.33 20.73
C GLU A 367 -41.33 0.33 20.08
N ILE A 368 -40.86 -0.42 19.07
CA ILE A 368 -41.64 -1.50 18.43
C ILE A 368 -41.95 -2.62 19.43
N ASP A 369 -40.97 -3.07 20.22
CA ASP A 369 -41.17 -4.13 21.21
C ASP A 369 -42.16 -3.70 22.30
N ILE A 370 -42.10 -2.45 22.77
CA ILE A 370 -43.08 -1.89 23.71
C ILE A 370 -44.47 -1.83 23.06
N GLY A 371 -44.59 -1.36 21.82
CA GLY A 371 -45.86 -1.28 21.10
C GLY A 371 -46.51 -2.65 20.87
N LEU A 372 -45.71 -3.67 20.53
CA LEU A 372 -46.16 -5.06 20.41
C LEU A 372 -46.61 -5.63 21.75
N GLY A 373 -45.87 -5.36 22.83
CA GLY A 373 -46.24 -5.78 24.19
C GLY A 373 -47.57 -5.19 24.66
N VAL A 374 -47.77 -3.88 24.45
CA VAL A 374 -49.02 -3.19 24.79
C VAL A 374 -50.20 -3.73 23.95
N ARG A 375 -50.00 -3.98 22.65
CA ARG A 375 -51.04 -4.56 21.79
C ARG A 375 -51.42 -5.98 22.22
N LYS A 376 -50.44 -6.80 22.61
CA LYS A 376 -50.69 -8.15 23.12
C LYS A 376 -51.48 -8.12 24.42
N GLN A 377 -51.08 -7.25 25.37
CA GLN A 377 -51.80 -7.08 26.64
C GLN A 377 -53.25 -6.62 26.41
N LYS A 378 -53.50 -5.71 25.47
CA LYS A 378 -54.86 -5.26 25.12
C LYS A 378 -55.72 -6.38 24.53
N ASN A 379 -55.14 -7.21 23.67
CA ASN A 379 -55.84 -8.37 23.10
C ASN A 379 -56.16 -9.43 24.18
N ASP A 380 -55.22 -9.72 25.08
CA ASP A 380 -55.43 -10.68 26.16
C ASP A 380 -56.54 -10.19 27.11
N THR A 381 -56.53 -8.92 27.52
CA THR A 381 -57.60 -8.33 28.34
C THR A 381 -58.95 -8.32 27.62
N SER A 382 -58.99 -8.00 26.32
CA SER A 382 -60.22 -8.05 25.53
C SER A 382 -60.80 -9.47 25.45
N SER A 383 -59.94 -10.47 25.24
CA SER A 383 -60.37 -11.88 25.16
C SER A 383 -60.95 -12.38 26.49
N HIS A 384 -60.34 -11.96 27.61
CA HIS A 384 -60.81 -12.31 28.95
C HIS A 384 -62.16 -11.67 29.29
N VAL A 385 -62.41 -10.43 28.84
CA VAL A 385 -63.70 -9.75 29.02
C VAL A 385 -64.80 -10.42 28.20
N SER A 386 -64.51 -10.83 26.96
CA SER A 386 -65.50 -11.55 26.13
C SER A 386 -65.83 -12.96 26.65
N LEU A 387 -64.90 -13.62 27.35
CA LEU A 387 -65.18 -14.91 27.98
C LEU A 387 -66.07 -14.77 29.23
N LEU A 388 -65.90 -13.69 30.00
CA LEU A 388 -66.74 -13.42 31.17
C LEU A 388 -68.16 -12.98 30.77
N ASN A 389 -68.30 -12.14 29.75
CA ASN A 389 -69.63 -11.74 29.28
C ASN A 389 -70.40 -12.90 28.61
N GLY A 390 -69.71 -13.94 28.13
CA GLY A 390 -70.36 -15.14 27.58
C GLY A 390 -70.81 -16.15 28.62
N SER A 391 -70.36 -16.06 29.88
CA SER A 391 -70.79 -16.96 30.95
C SER A 391 -72.01 -16.48 31.73
N ASP A 392 -72.40 -15.22 31.55
CA ASP A 392 -73.51 -14.59 32.29
C ASP A 392 -74.85 -14.63 31.52
N GLU A 393 -74.90 -15.24 30.33
CA GLU A 393 -76.11 -15.38 29.50
C GLU A 393 -76.73 -16.80 29.47
N GLU A 394 -76.35 -17.73 30.36
CA GLU A 394 -77.01 -19.04 30.51
C GLU A 394 -77.92 -19.16 31.75
#